data_AF-A0A258BXC3-F1
#
_entry.id   AF-A0A258BXC3-F1
#
_cell.length_a   1.000
_cell.length_b   1.000
_cell.length_c   1.000
_cell.angle_alpha   90.00
_cell.angle_beta   90.00
_cell.angle_gamma   90.00
#
_symmetry.space_group_name_H-M   'P 1'
#
loop_
_entity.id
_entity.type
_entity.pdbx_description
1 polymer ?
#
loop_
_entity_poly.entity_id
_entity_poly.type
_entity_poly.pdbx_seq_one_letter_code
_entity_poly.pdbx_strand_id
1 'polypeptide(L)'
;MLPDEVPLIAFDSSPVPGERDQVEFKWKAGDDYGVTAVELAIRLRTPHPAAPEAEDRVPVPMPGAPGAKELSATAQLDLTRHRWAGLPVDVRLVARDGAGQEGFSESLPFILPEKLFLDPLAQAAQEARVTVLREPRPYAELPKNESALTDGAINAAATGRLDAAPEGVRQAALMLDSVTYRGEMFINDLGAFMGLRMALSTLQSAGTKAEADAVEPLLWAIALKLEHGSVADARARLEAARAALERALREGASEEEIRRLMEAFRDAANEYLAAKMAEAMAGGLDGPEQQQDGQAQAGGDSLGGQDFEDMLNALQDLTETGAAEQARQLLSDITNLLENLEFQRGQGQGGDGMPGEQADGQENDLPPEEQELTDAMRRLSEILREQRQLNDDTLAQQRGEQPGQMGEQPGEGSEQGQGGDMEGQGTGEGQEQGEQGGGAREGGGEPGNGRGGTLAERQAELGRLVEELARRGGNSGQTGEEGAGQPGAGIDEETLEAILDAQRRAERALEGGNEGRAILDQERATQMLSELSRDMANQIDQMRANRMGEQGQSSNDPLGRPLTGAGNDGQGVEIPSESERQRAKDILDELRRRYEQAEDEEEREYLRRLLERF
;
A
#
# COMPACT_ATOMS: atom_id res chain seq x y z
N MET A 1 12.01 -22.86 36.09
CA MET A 1 11.33 -22.49 34.84
C MET A 1 10.41 -23.64 34.50
N LEU A 2 9.13 -23.35 34.24
CA LEU A 2 8.26 -24.35 33.63
C LEU A 2 8.79 -24.59 32.21
N PRO A 3 8.77 -25.83 31.70
CA PRO A 3 9.06 -26.09 30.31
C PRO A 3 7.97 -25.44 29.44
N ASP A 4 8.41 -24.79 28.36
CA ASP A 4 7.56 -24.17 27.34
C ASP A 4 6.78 -25.28 26.59
N GLU A 5 5.46 -25.15 26.49
CA GLU A 5 4.62 -26.11 25.76
C GLU A 5 4.48 -25.70 24.29
N VAL A 6 4.07 -26.62 23.42
CA VAL A 6 3.80 -26.24 22.02
C VAL A 6 2.46 -25.50 21.92
N PRO A 7 2.33 -24.49 21.05
CA PRO A 7 1.10 -23.73 20.95
C PRO A 7 -0.06 -24.63 20.49
N LEU A 8 -1.26 -24.37 21.01
CA LEU A 8 -2.48 -25.05 20.59
C LEU A 8 -3.21 -24.20 19.56
N ILE A 9 -3.67 -24.82 18.47
CA ILE A 9 -4.46 -24.14 17.44
C ILE A 9 -5.55 -25.05 16.87
N ALA A 10 -6.72 -24.48 16.59
CA ALA A 10 -7.84 -25.21 16.02
C ALA A 10 -8.71 -24.32 15.13
N PHE A 11 -9.32 -24.94 14.12
CA PHE A 11 -10.48 -24.38 13.43
C PHE A 11 -11.68 -24.38 14.36
N ASP A 12 -12.31 -23.23 14.53
CA ASP A 12 -13.59 -23.10 15.24
C ASP A 12 -14.77 -23.23 14.28
N SER A 13 -14.56 -22.91 12.99
CA SER A 13 -15.44 -23.28 11.87
C SER A 13 -14.62 -23.84 10.71
N SER A 14 -15.23 -24.74 9.92
CA SER A 14 -14.59 -25.19 8.67
C SER A 14 -14.44 -24.03 7.68
N PRO A 15 -13.38 -24.02 6.85
CA PRO A 15 -13.23 -23.07 5.77
C PRO A 15 -14.39 -23.17 4.78
N VAL A 16 -14.95 -22.01 4.43
CA VAL A 16 -16.01 -21.88 3.43
C VAL A 16 -15.65 -20.76 2.44
N PRO A 17 -16.10 -20.85 1.18
CA PRO A 17 -16.09 -19.70 0.29
C PRO A 17 -17.03 -18.61 0.84
N GLY A 18 -16.48 -17.42 1.07
CA GLY A 18 -17.18 -16.19 1.45
C GLY A 18 -17.45 -15.29 0.25
N GLU A 19 -17.66 -13.99 0.50
CA GLU A 19 -17.89 -13.00 -0.55
C GLU A 19 -16.63 -12.76 -1.40
N ARG A 20 -16.83 -12.43 -2.69
CA ARG A 20 -15.74 -12.11 -3.64
C ARG A 20 -14.65 -13.20 -3.72
N ASP A 21 -15.05 -14.48 -3.67
CA ASP A 21 -14.19 -15.66 -3.75
C ASP A 21 -13.12 -15.79 -2.63
N GLN A 22 -13.26 -15.04 -1.54
CA GLN A 22 -12.39 -15.17 -0.38
C GLN A 22 -12.74 -16.41 0.45
N VAL A 23 -11.76 -17.00 1.11
CA VAL A 23 -11.98 -18.09 2.06
C VAL A 23 -12.19 -17.50 3.45
N GLU A 24 -13.31 -17.83 4.08
CA GLU A 24 -13.63 -17.41 5.45
C GLU A 24 -13.60 -18.60 6.41
N PHE A 25 -12.98 -18.42 7.58
CA PHE A 25 -13.05 -19.36 8.69
C PHE A 25 -12.78 -18.68 10.03
N LYS A 26 -13.33 -19.27 11.10
CA LYS A 26 -13.03 -18.90 12.48
C LYS A 26 -11.96 -19.82 13.04
N TRP A 27 -11.04 -19.27 13.81
CA TRP A 27 -9.96 -20.01 14.43
C TRP A 27 -9.70 -19.52 15.85
N LYS A 28 -9.06 -20.38 16.64
CA LYS A 28 -8.58 -20.07 17.99
C LYS A 28 -7.20 -20.67 18.21
N ALA A 29 -6.35 -19.93 18.89
CA ALA A 29 -5.02 -20.38 19.28
C ALA A 29 -4.71 -19.95 20.73
N GLY A 30 -3.82 -20.68 21.39
CA GLY A 30 -3.34 -20.32 22.72
C GLY A 30 -2.03 -20.99 23.08
N ASP A 31 -1.26 -20.30 23.92
CA ASP A 31 0.10 -20.67 24.33
C ASP A 31 0.46 -20.02 25.69
N ASP A 32 1.31 -20.65 26.50
CA ASP A 32 1.66 -20.13 27.83
C ASP A 32 2.63 -18.95 27.78
N TYR A 33 3.41 -18.83 26.71
CA TYR A 33 4.32 -17.72 26.42
C TYR A 33 3.84 -16.80 25.29
N GLY A 34 2.80 -17.21 24.57
CA GLY A 34 2.06 -16.39 23.61
C GLY A 34 2.34 -16.76 22.15
N VAL A 35 1.32 -16.61 21.31
CA VAL A 35 1.39 -16.94 19.89
C VAL A 35 1.91 -15.74 19.10
N THR A 36 2.93 -15.96 18.26
CA THR A 36 3.60 -14.92 17.46
C THR A 36 3.24 -14.95 15.98
N ALA A 37 2.80 -16.10 15.45
CA ALA A 37 2.34 -16.22 14.07
C ALA A 37 1.29 -17.32 13.93
N VAL A 38 0.38 -17.13 12.97
CA VAL A 38 -0.56 -18.16 12.51
C VAL A 38 -0.49 -18.24 10.99
N GLU A 39 -0.39 -19.46 10.47
CA GLU A 39 -0.33 -19.75 9.03
C GLU A 39 -1.36 -20.82 8.68
N LEU A 40 -1.90 -20.74 7.46
CA LEU A 40 -2.69 -21.78 6.83
C LEU A 40 -1.73 -22.61 5.97
N ALA A 41 -1.44 -23.82 6.42
CA ALA A 41 -0.71 -24.81 5.65
C ALA A 41 -1.68 -25.54 4.72
N ILE A 42 -1.35 -25.56 3.45
CA ILE A 42 -2.15 -26.13 2.38
C ILE A 42 -1.32 -27.24 1.74
N ARG A 43 -1.94 -28.40 1.48
CA ARG A 43 -1.31 -29.52 0.77
C ARG A 43 -2.25 -30.08 -0.27
N LEU A 44 -1.74 -30.39 -1.46
CA LEU A 44 -2.57 -31.03 -2.50
C LEU A 44 -3.01 -32.43 -2.04
N ARG A 45 -4.33 -32.68 -2.04
CA ARG A 45 -4.91 -33.93 -1.50
C ARG A 45 -4.50 -35.16 -2.30
N THR A 46 -4.30 -34.99 -3.61
CA THR A 46 -3.64 -35.99 -4.46
C THR A 46 -2.24 -35.47 -4.75
N PRO A 47 -1.21 -35.90 -4.00
CA PRO A 47 0.09 -35.26 -4.06
C PRO A 47 0.73 -35.35 -5.45
N HIS A 48 1.46 -34.30 -5.84
CA HIS A 48 2.21 -34.31 -7.08
C HIS A 48 3.34 -35.36 -6.99
N PRO A 49 3.50 -36.27 -7.97
CA PRO A 49 4.45 -37.37 -7.86
C PRO A 49 5.91 -36.91 -7.69
N ALA A 50 6.26 -35.76 -8.27
CA ALA A 50 7.60 -35.18 -8.13
C ALA A 50 7.82 -34.36 -6.84
N ALA A 51 6.77 -34.03 -6.09
CA ALA A 51 6.86 -33.30 -4.83
C ALA A 51 5.71 -33.72 -3.88
N PRO A 52 5.71 -34.96 -3.38
CA PRO A 52 4.59 -35.52 -2.63
C PRO A 52 4.37 -34.84 -1.27
N GLU A 53 5.43 -34.28 -0.69
CA GLU A 53 5.41 -33.57 0.60
C GLU A 53 5.33 -32.04 0.46
N ALA A 54 5.05 -31.53 -0.75
CA ALA A 54 4.91 -30.08 -0.95
C ALA A 54 3.74 -29.52 -0.11
N GLU A 55 4.05 -28.54 0.72
CA GLU A 55 3.11 -27.81 1.56
C GLU A 55 3.38 -26.32 1.38
N ASP A 56 2.34 -25.57 1.02
CA ASP A 56 2.41 -24.11 0.87
C ASP A 56 1.85 -23.50 2.14
N ARG A 57 2.48 -22.45 2.66
CA ARG A 57 2.04 -21.75 3.87
C ARG A 57 1.61 -20.33 3.54
N VAL A 58 0.39 -19.98 3.94
CA VAL A 58 -0.18 -18.64 3.74
C VAL A 58 -0.39 -18.00 5.11
N PRO A 59 0.11 -16.79 5.37
CA PRO A 59 -0.08 -16.13 6.66
C PRO A 59 -1.57 -15.85 6.92
N VAL A 60 -2.00 -16.06 8.16
CA VAL A 60 -3.36 -15.76 8.63
C VAL A 60 -3.30 -14.48 9.48
N PRO A 61 -4.11 -13.45 9.16
CA PRO A 61 -4.17 -12.24 9.97
C PRO A 61 -4.53 -12.54 11.43
N MET A 62 -3.73 -12.04 12.36
CA MET A 62 -3.96 -12.18 13.81
C MET A 62 -4.57 -10.90 14.39
N PRO A 63 -5.51 -11.01 15.34
CA PRO A 63 -6.01 -9.83 16.05
C PRO A 63 -5.02 -9.38 17.12
N GLY A 64 -4.69 -8.08 17.15
CA GLY A 64 -3.81 -7.50 18.16
C GLY A 64 -2.31 -7.76 17.94
N ALA A 65 -1.51 -7.48 18.98
CA ALA A 65 -0.06 -7.62 18.91
C ALA A 65 0.41 -9.08 19.06
N PRO A 66 1.53 -9.49 18.42
CA PRO A 66 2.14 -10.79 18.64
C PRO A 66 2.45 -11.06 20.13
N GLY A 67 2.31 -12.31 20.57
CA GLY A 67 2.60 -12.73 21.95
C GLY A 67 1.37 -12.78 22.87
N ALA A 68 0.16 -12.69 22.33
CA ALA A 68 -1.05 -12.93 23.10
C ALA A 68 -1.19 -14.42 23.48
N LYS A 69 -1.55 -14.70 24.73
CA LYS A 69 -1.68 -16.07 25.27
C LYS A 69 -2.89 -16.82 24.75
N GLU A 70 -3.96 -16.10 24.43
CA GLU A 70 -5.18 -16.64 23.82
C GLU A 70 -5.65 -15.69 22.73
N LEU A 71 -5.97 -16.24 21.57
CA LEU A 71 -6.40 -15.51 20.39
C LEU A 71 -7.58 -16.24 19.74
N SER A 72 -8.54 -15.47 19.24
CA SER A 72 -9.61 -15.97 18.39
C SER A 72 -10.05 -14.90 17.41
N ALA A 73 -10.18 -15.25 16.15
CA ALA A 73 -10.63 -14.33 15.11
C ALA A 73 -11.35 -15.06 13.97
N THR A 74 -12.04 -14.27 13.15
CA THR A 74 -12.43 -14.67 11.80
C THR A 74 -11.33 -14.23 10.85
N ALA A 75 -10.83 -15.16 10.03
CA ALA A 75 -9.91 -14.86 8.95
C ALA A 75 -10.65 -14.85 7.61
N GLN A 76 -10.28 -13.90 6.75
CA GLN A 76 -10.68 -13.82 5.35
C GLN A 76 -9.43 -13.78 4.50
N LEU A 77 -9.25 -14.76 3.62
CA LEU A 77 -8.05 -14.90 2.79
C LEU A 77 -8.43 -15.00 1.31
N ASP A 78 -7.81 -14.19 0.46
CA ASP A 78 -7.87 -14.40 -0.98
C ASP A 78 -6.87 -15.48 -1.41
N LEU A 79 -7.40 -16.67 -1.71
CA LEU A 79 -6.62 -17.81 -2.21
C LEU A 79 -6.83 -18.07 -3.70
N THR A 80 -7.51 -17.17 -4.42
CA THR A 80 -7.84 -17.36 -5.84
C THR A 80 -6.60 -17.37 -6.74
N ARG A 81 -5.52 -16.70 -6.31
CA ARG A 81 -4.20 -16.71 -6.98
C ARG A 81 -3.36 -17.92 -6.61
N HIS A 82 -3.75 -18.74 -5.63
CA HIS A 82 -2.95 -19.86 -5.16
C HIS A 82 -2.67 -20.87 -6.28
N ARG A 83 -1.50 -21.53 -6.28
CA ARG A 83 -1.13 -22.51 -7.32
C ARG A 83 -2.06 -23.73 -7.40
N TRP A 84 -2.81 -24.00 -6.35
CA TRP A 84 -3.81 -25.07 -6.29
C TRP A 84 -5.26 -24.58 -6.30
N ALA A 85 -5.52 -23.32 -6.68
CA ALA A 85 -6.87 -22.83 -6.92
C ALA A 85 -7.66 -23.82 -7.81
N GLY A 86 -8.91 -24.12 -7.42
CA GLY A 86 -9.80 -25.06 -8.11
C GLY A 86 -9.57 -26.54 -7.80
N LEU A 87 -8.53 -26.89 -7.03
CA LEU A 87 -8.19 -28.28 -6.72
C LEU A 87 -8.56 -28.68 -5.29
N PRO A 88 -8.84 -29.98 -5.05
CA PRO A 88 -9.02 -30.51 -3.70
C PRO A 88 -7.67 -30.54 -2.96
N VAL A 89 -7.65 -29.93 -1.80
CA VAL A 89 -6.51 -29.83 -0.88
C VAL A 89 -6.89 -30.32 0.51
N ASP A 90 -5.89 -30.61 1.32
CA ASP A 90 -6.01 -30.75 2.76
C ASP A 90 -5.37 -29.52 3.40
N VAL A 91 -6.11 -28.84 4.29
CA VAL A 91 -5.64 -27.63 4.97
C VAL A 91 -5.52 -27.85 6.47
N ARG A 92 -4.53 -27.21 7.09
CA ARG A 92 -4.35 -27.18 8.55
C ARG A 92 -3.81 -25.82 8.98
N LEU A 93 -4.15 -25.40 10.20
CA LEU A 93 -3.54 -24.23 10.80
C LEU A 93 -2.23 -24.61 11.49
N VAL A 94 -1.27 -23.70 11.43
CA VAL A 94 0.01 -23.76 12.12
C VAL A 94 0.12 -22.53 13.00
N ALA A 95 0.31 -22.70 14.31
CA ALA A 95 0.65 -21.62 15.23
C ALA A 95 2.13 -21.71 15.59
N ARG A 96 2.78 -20.56 15.71
CA ARG A 96 4.17 -20.45 16.19
C ARG A 96 4.22 -19.57 17.43
N ASP A 97 5.00 -19.98 18.42
CA ASP A 97 5.22 -19.23 19.67
C ASP A 97 6.46 -18.31 19.60
N GLY A 98 6.84 -17.69 20.72
CA GLY A 98 8.05 -16.87 20.82
C GLY A 98 9.37 -17.64 20.81
N ALA A 99 9.34 -18.95 21.12
CA ALA A 99 10.49 -19.84 21.10
C ALA A 99 10.71 -20.52 19.73
N GLY A 100 9.79 -20.34 18.78
CA GLY A 100 9.80 -20.94 17.45
C GLY A 100 9.20 -22.35 17.39
N GLN A 101 8.50 -22.82 18.43
CA GLN A 101 7.79 -24.10 18.40
C GLN A 101 6.53 -23.99 17.55
N GLU A 102 6.19 -25.07 16.85
CA GLU A 102 5.01 -25.13 15.97
C GLU A 102 3.95 -26.08 16.49
N GLY A 103 2.74 -25.56 16.59
CA GLY A 103 1.52 -26.30 16.89
C GLY A 103 0.65 -26.46 15.66
N PHE A 104 -0.02 -27.60 15.51
CA PHE A 104 -0.82 -27.93 14.33
C PHE A 104 -2.27 -28.23 14.69
N SER A 105 -3.21 -27.75 13.89
CA SER A 105 -4.61 -28.16 14.00
C SER A 105 -4.87 -29.53 13.37
N GLU A 106 -6.08 -30.04 13.53
CA GLU A 106 -6.60 -31.10 12.67
C GLU A 106 -6.60 -30.65 11.20
N SER A 107 -6.42 -31.63 10.30
CA SER A 107 -6.44 -31.39 8.85
C SER A 107 -7.85 -31.56 8.29
N LEU A 108 -8.30 -30.59 7.51
CA LEU A 108 -9.63 -30.57 6.90
C LEU A 108 -9.51 -30.64 5.36
N PRO A 109 -10.32 -31.49 4.69
CA PRO A 109 -10.39 -31.46 3.24
C PRO A 109 -11.14 -30.22 2.77
N PHE A 110 -10.62 -29.54 1.77
CA PHE A 110 -11.20 -28.32 1.21
C PHE A 110 -10.97 -28.25 -0.30
N ILE A 111 -11.82 -27.54 -1.04
CA ILE A 111 -11.56 -27.22 -2.45
C ILE A 111 -11.24 -25.73 -2.47
N LEU A 112 -10.03 -25.38 -2.91
CA LEU A 112 -9.66 -23.97 -2.98
C LEU A 112 -10.54 -23.25 -4.00
N PRO A 113 -11.04 -22.04 -3.67
CA PRO A 113 -11.73 -21.23 -4.65
C PRO A 113 -10.78 -20.88 -5.80
N GLU A 114 -11.33 -20.73 -6.98
CA GLU A 114 -10.63 -20.25 -8.16
C GLU A 114 -11.38 -19.09 -8.76
N LYS A 115 -10.64 -18.13 -9.32
CA LYS A 115 -11.25 -17.08 -10.11
C LYS A 115 -11.77 -17.68 -11.41
N LEU A 116 -13.06 -17.48 -11.68
CA LEU A 116 -13.68 -17.88 -12.93
C LEU A 116 -13.36 -16.85 -14.02
N PHE A 117 -12.73 -17.29 -15.10
CA PHE A 117 -12.52 -16.51 -16.31
C PHE A 117 -13.51 -16.97 -17.38
N LEU A 118 -14.23 -16.06 -18.01
CA LEU A 118 -15.17 -16.35 -19.09
C LEU A 118 -14.54 -16.18 -20.47
N ASP A 119 -13.58 -15.26 -20.61
CA ASP A 119 -12.85 -15.07 -21.86
C ASP A 119 -11.93 -16.27 -22.14
N PRO A 120 -12.01 -16.90 -23.33
CA PRO A 120 -11.18 -18.08 -23.65
C PRO A 120 -9.67 -17.81 -23.63
N LEU A 121 -9.21 -16.60 -23.97
CA LEU A 121 -7.80 -16.23 -23.90
C LEU A 121 -7.38 -15.98 -22.45
N ALA A 122 -8.25 -15.40 -21.63
CA ALA A 122 -8.01 -15.25 -20.19
C ALA A 122 -7.87 -16.63 -19.50
N GLN A 123 -8.77 -17.57 -19.83
CA GLN A 123 -8.67 -18.96 -19.38
C GLN A 123 -7.34 -19.60 -19.79
N ALA A 124 -6.91 -19.41 -21.04
CA ALA A 124 -5.65 -19.98 -21.51
C ALA A 124 -4.42 -19.36 -20.82
N ALA A 125 -4.44 -18.05 -20.55
CA ALA A 125 -3.39 -17.38 -19.79
C ALA A 125 -3.31 -17.91 -18.35
N GLN A 126 -4.46 -18.07 -17.68
CA GLN A 126 -4.55 -18.67 -16.35
C GLN A 126 -4.10 -20.15 -16.35
N GLU A 127 -4.47 -20.93 -17.36
CA GLU A 127 -4.05 -22.32 -17.50
C GLU A 127 -2.53 -22.45 -17.67
N ALA A 128 -1.92 -21.60 -18.52
CA ALA A 128 -0.48 -21.55 -18.67
C ALA A 128 0.21 -21.17 -17.34
N ARG A 129 -0.32 -20.16 -16.64
CA ARG A 129 0.18 -19.71 -15.33
C ARG A 129 0.21 -20.84 -14.30
N VAL A 130 -0.93 -21.50 -14.07
CA VAL A 130 -0.99 -22.58 -13.07
C VAL A 130 -0.18 -23.80 -13.50
N THR A 131 -0.06 -24.07 -14.81
CA THR A 131 0.81 -25.13 -15.33
C THR A 131 2.28 -24.91 -14.93
N VAL A 132 2.78 -23.66 -15.00
CA VAL A 132 4.14 -23.31 -14.56
C VAL A 132 4.28 -23.43 -13.04
N LEU A 133 3.34 -22.86 -12.28
CA LEU A 133 3.40 -22.86 -10.81
C LEU A 133 3.25 -24.24 -10.18
N ARG A 134 2.48 -25.14 -10.82
CA ARG A 134 2.23 -26.49 -10.30
C ARG A 134 3.42 -27.42 -10.53
N GLU A 135 4.29 -27.13 -11.49
CA GLU A 135 5.50 -27.89 -11.77
C GLU A 135 6.54 -27.67 -10.65
N PRO A 136 6.96 -28.71 -9.90
CA PRO A 136 7.95 -28.54 -8.86
C PRO A 136 9.39 -28.91 -9.29
N ARG A 137 9.57 -29.53 -10.46
CA ARG A 137 10.89 -30.03 -10.88
C ARG A 137 11.82 -28.89 -11.30
N PRO A 138 13.13 -28.99 -11.01
CA PRO A 138 14.12 -28.09 -11.58
C PRO A 138 14.34 -28.39 -13.07
N TYR A 139 15.01 -27.46 -13.74
CA TYR A 139 15.54 -27.69 -15.08
C TYR A 139 16.62 -28.77 -15.05
N ALA A 140 16.72 -29.55 -16.13
CA ALA A 140 17.83 -30.46 -16.33
C ALA A 140 19.14 -29.69 -16.55
N GLU A 141 20.28 -30.27 -16.16
CA GLU A 141 21.58 -29.67 -16.45
C GLU A 141 21.78 -29.57 -17.96
N LEU A 142 22.08 -28.36 -18.45
CA LEU A 142 22.43 -28.15 -19.83
C LEU A 142 23.82 -28.72 -20.11
N PRO A 143 24.03 -29.43 -21.23
CA PRO A 143 25.35 -29.93 -21.59
C PRO A 143 26.32 -28.77 -21.75
N LYS A 144 27.49 -28.88 -21.10
CA LYS A 144 28.56 -27.90 -21.25
C LYS A 144 29.03 -27.90 -22.71
N ASN A 145 29.08 -26.72 -23.30
CA ASN A 145 29.65 -26.56 -24.61
C ASN A 145 31.16 -26.35 -24.47
N GLU A 146 31.92 -27.44 -24.52
CA GLU A 146 33.39 -27.44 -24.46
C GLU A 146 34.04 -26.59 -25.58
N SER A 147 33.32 -26.38 -26.69
CA SER A 147 33.78 -25.54 -27.79
C SER A 147 33.42 -24.06 -27.62
N ALA A 148 32.63 -23.67 -26.60
CA ALA A 148 32.22 -22.27 -26.41
C ALA A 148 33.37 -21.29 -26.15
N LEU A 149 34.56 -21.80 -25.81
CA LEU A 149 35.79 -21.00 -25.64
C LEU A 149 36.63 -20.88 -26.93
N THR A 150 36.18 -21.48 -28.04
CA THR A 150 36.86 -21.38 -29.34
C THR A 150 36.26 -20.27 -30.20
N ASP A 151 37.13 -19.49 -30.84
CA ASP A 151 36.73 -18.41 -31.73
C ASP A 151 35.84 -18.92 -32.88
N GLY A 152 34.70 -18.27 -33.10
CA GLY A 152 33.69 -18.66 -34.09
C GLY A 152 32.77 -19.83 -33.70
N ALA A 153 32.85 -20.37 -32.48
CA ALA A 153 31.95 -21.43 -32.05
C ALA A 153 30.52 -20.94 -31.78
N ILE A 154 29.54 -21.65 -32.34
CA ILE A 154 28.12 -21.39 -32.10
C ILE A 154 27.66 -22.21 -30.89
N ASN A 155 27.12 -21.54 -29.87
CA ASN A 155 26.58 -22.22 -28.70
C ASN A 155 25.14 -22.70 -28.87
N ALA A 156 24.95 -23.77 -29.66
CA ALA A 156 23.62 -24.37 -29.85
C ALA A 156 23.03 -24.98 -28.56
N ALA A 157 23.86 -25.33 -27.56
CA ALA A 157 23.35 -25.80 -26.27
C ALA A 157 22.60 -24.69 -25.49
N ALA A 158 22.97 -23.42 -25.70
CA ALA A 158 22.25 -22.28 -25.12
C ALA A 158 20.86 -22.07 -25.75
N THR A 159 20.59 -22.62 -26.94
CA THR A 159 19.28 -22.55 -27.60
C THR A 159 18.32 -23.67 -27.19
N GLY A 160 18.81 -24.71 -26.50
CA GLY A 160 18.00 -25.84 -26.02
C GLY A 160 17.45 -25.69 -24.59
N ARG A 161 17.34 -24.45 -24.07
CA ARG A 161 16.88 -24.21 -22.69
C ARG A 161 15.47 -24.77 -22.43
N LEU A 162 14.57 -24.61 -23.39
CA LEU A 162 13.23 -25.18 -23.31
C LEU A 162 13.24 -26.72 -23.31
N ASP A 163 14.18 -27.36 -24.01
CA ASP A 163 14.30 -28.82 -24.00
C ASP A 163 14.73 -29.35 -22.61
N ALA A 164 15.55 -28.58 -21.90
CA ALA A 164 15.96 -28.87 -20.53
C ALA A 164 14.91 -28.46 -19.48
N ALA A 165 13.91 -27.66 -19.85
CA ALA A 165 12.84 -27.23 -18.95
C ALA A 165 12.00 -28.44 -18.50
N PRO A 166 11.42 -28.41 -17.28
CA PRO A 166 10.51 -29.45 -16.83
C PRO A 166 9.21 -29.45 -17.65
N GLU A 167 8.45 -30.54 -17.56
CA GLU A 167 7.31 -30.80 -18.44
C GLU A 167 6.23 -29.72 -18.39
N GLY A 168 5.86 -29.25 -17.19
CA GLY A 168 4.87 -28.18 -17.05
C GLY A 168 5.32 -26.89 -17.72
N VAL A 169 6.60 -26.51 -17.60
CA VAL A 169 7.12 -25.31 -18.28
C VAL A 169 7.08 -25.46 -19.81
N ARG A 170 7.46 -26.63 -20.34
CA ARG A 170 7.35 -26.89 -21.79
C ARG A 170 5.90 -26.87 -22.27
N GLN A 171 4.98 -27.43 -21.47
CA GLN A 171 3.55 -27.43 -21.78
C GLN A 171 2.99 -26.02 -21.79
N ALA A 172 3.32 -25.18 -20.80
CA ALA A 172 2.90 -23.79 -20.75
C ALA A 172 3.46 -22.98 -21.92
N ALA A 173 4.73 -23.18 -22.29
CA ALA A 173 5.30 -22.56 -23.48
C ALA A 173 4.57 -22.98 -24.77
N LEU A 174 4.21 -24.27 -24.91
CA LEU A 174 3.42 -24.74 -26.04
C LEU A 174 2.00 -24.15 -26.06
N MET A 175 1.35 -24.04 -24.90
CA MET A 175 0.05 -23.36 -24.76
C MET A 175 0.16 -21.92 -25.25
N LEU A 176 1.11 -21.15 -24.72
CA LEU A 176 1.31 -19.75 -25.10
C LEU A 176 1.67 -19.57 -26.58
N ASP A 177 2.51 -20.44 -27.14
CA ASP A 177 2.83 -20.42 -28.58
C ASP A 177 1.58 -20.71 -29.43
N SER A 178 0.78 -21.69 -29.02
CA SER A 178 -0.45 -22.06 -29.75
C SER A 178 -1.51 -20.96 -29.73
N VAL A 179 -1.74 -20.31 -28.59
CA VAL A 179 -2.78 -19.26 -28.45
C VAL A 179 -2.34 -17.95 -29.11
N THR A 180 -1.03 -17.73 -29.23
CA THR A 180 -0.48 -16.56 -29.91
C THR A 180 -0.13 -16.81 -31.37
N TYR A 181 -0.36 -18.02 -31.90
CA TYR A 181 -0.07 -18.36 -33.29
C TYR A 181 -0.94 -17.54 -34.24
N ARG A 182 -0.30 -16.59 -34.96
CA ARG A 182 -0.98 -15.56 -35.77
C ARG A 182 -1.99 -14.74 -34.96
N GLY A 183 -1.69 -14.50 -33.68
CA GLY A 183 -2.52 -13.74 -32.75
C GLY A 183 -2.89 -12.35 -33.25
N GLU A 184 -2.06 -11.74 -34.09
CA GLU A 184 -2.33 -10.44 -34.73
C GLU A 184 -3.63 -10.40 -35.55
N MET A 185 -4.20 -11.56 -35.92
CA MET A 185 -5.45 -11.64 -36.66
C MET A 185 -6.71 -11.74 -35.79
N PHE A 186 -6.59 -12.12 -34.51
CA PHE A 186 -7.76 -12.44 -33.67
C PHE A 186 -7.68 -11.94 -32.23
N ILE A 187 -6.50 -11.54 -31.74
CA ILE A 187 -6.33 -10.90 -30.44
C ILE A 187 -6.36 -9.39 -30.66
N ASN A 188 -7.50 -8.77 -30.35
CA ASN A 188 -7.71 -7.33 -30.59
C ASN A 188 -6.88 -6.45 -29.64
N ASP A 189 -6.63 -6.91 -28.42
CA ASP A 189 -5.81 -6.19 -27.46
C ASP A 189 -4.32 -6.45 -27.72
N LEU A 190 -3.65 -5.47 -28.35
CA LEU A 190 -2.23 -5.55 -28.67
C LEU A 190 -1.36 -5.72 -27.41
N GLY A 191 -1.74 -5.11 -26.29
CA GLY A 191 -0.99 -5.23 -25.03
C GLY A 191 -1.07 -6.64 -24.45
N ALA A 192 -2.23 -7.27 -24.50
CA ALA A 192 -2.42 -8.66 -24.08
C ALA A 192 -1.67 -9.62 -25.02
N PHE A 193 -1.74 -9.40 -26.33
CA PHE A 193 -0.97 -10.18 -27.30
C PHE A 193 0.54 -10.09 -27.04
N MET A 194 1.07 -8.87 -26.90
CA MET A 194 2.49 -8.65 -26.61
C MET A 194 2.89 -9.22 -25.25
N GLY A 195 2.02 -9.11 -24.24
CA GLY A 195 2.22 -9.73 -22.93
C GLY A 195 2.33 -11.25 -23.00
N LEU A 196 1.44 -11.92 -23.73
CA LEU A 196 1.51 -13.39 -23.91
C LEU A 196 2.78 -13.81 -24.66
N ARG A 197 3.18 -13.04 -25.68
CA ARG A 197 4.44 -13.27 -26.42
C ARG A 197 5.67 -13.03 -25.54
N MET A 198 5.63 -12.05 -24.65
CA MET A 198 6.68 -11.80 -23.67
C MET A 198 6.78 -12.95 -22.67
N ALA A 199 5.66 -13.41 -22.10
CA ALA A 199 5.63 -14.58 -21.22
C ALA A 199 6.19 -15.84 -21.91
N LEU A 200 5.82 -16.07 -23.18
CA LEU A 200 6.40 -17.14 -24.00
C LEU A 200 7.92 -17.00 -24.14
N SER A 201 8.41 -15.79 -24.48
CA SER A 201 9.84 -15.51 -24.61
C SER A 201 10.59 -15.75 -23.29
N THR A 202 9.99 -15.37 -22.16
CA THR A 202 10.55 -15.64 -20.82
C THR A 202 10.65 -17.14 -20.58
N LEU A 203 9.60 -17.92 -20.84
CA LEU A 203 9.66 -19.39 -20.68
C LEU A 203 10.68 -20.06 -21.61
N GLN A 204 10.83 -19.57 -22.84
CA GLN A 204 11.81 -20.07 -23.81
C GLN A 204 13.26 -19.75 -23.41
N SER A 205 13.48 -18.64 -22.70
CA SER A 205 14.81 -18.17 -22.31
C SER A 205 15.20 -18.55 -20.88
N ALA A 206 14.24 -18.86 -20.01
CA ALA A 206 14.47 -19.30 -18.64
C ALA A 206 15.36 -20.56 -18.63
N GLY A 207 16.44 -20.51 -17.84
CA GLY A 207 17.34 -21.62 -17.55
C GLY A 207 17.14 -22.22 -16.17
N THR A 208 16.31 -21.59 -15.33
CA THR A 208 15.98 -22.07 -13.99
C THR A 208 14.47 -22.04 -13.74
N LYS A 209 14.04 -22.79 -12.73
CA LYS A 209 12.63 -22.78 -12.32
C LYS A 209 12.19 -21.42 -11.78
N ALA A 210 13.05 -20.73 -11.02
CA ALA A 210 12.75 -19.39 -10.51
C ALA A 210 12.55 -18.36 -11.63
N GLU A 211 13.37 -18.41 -12.69
CA GLU A 211 13.20 -17.57 -13.87
C GLU A 211 11.90 -17.88 -14.63
N ALA A 212 11.50 -19.16 -14.70
CA ALA A 212 10.22 -19.54 -15.27
C ALA A 212 9.05 -19.05 -14.41
N ASP A 213 9.14 -19.14 -13.08
CA ASP A 213 8.08 -18.69 -12.16
C ASP A 213 7.84 -17.17 -12.22
N ALA A 214 8.81 -16.39 -12.69
CA ALA A 214 8.66 -14.95 -12.91
C ALA A 214 7.59 -14.58 -13.95
N VAL A 215 7.07 -15.54 -14.75
CA VAL A 215 5.93 -15.25 -15.65
C VAL A 215 4.58 -15.16 -14.94
N GLU A 216 4.50 -15.63 -13.69
CA GLU A 216 3.24 -15.72 -12.95
C GLU A 216 2.49 -14.37 -12.86
N PRO A 217 3.13 -13.27 -12.40
CA PRO A 217 2.42 -12.00 -12.22
C PRO A 217 1.95 -11.44 -13.55
N LEU A 218 2.77 -11.59 -14.60
CA LEU A 218 2.45 -11.14 -15.96
C LEU A 218 1.24 -11.90 -16.53
N LEU A 219 1.24 -13.23 -16.46
CA LEU A 219 0.13 -14.04 -16.97
C LEU A 219 -1.17 -13.79 -16.21
N TRP A 220 -1.08 -13.56 -14.89
CA TRP A 220 -2.23 -13.17 -14.08
C TRP A 220 -2.79 -11.81 -14.52
N ALA A 221 -1.94 -10.79 -14.67
CA ALA A 221 -2.36 -9.47 -15.11
C ALA A 221 -2.98 -9.50 -16.52
N ILE A 222 -2.41 -10.30 -17.44
CA ILE A 222 -2.96 -10.51 -18.77
C ILE A 222 -4.33 -11.19 -18.70
N ALA A 223 -4.49 -12.23 -17.87
CA ALA A 223 -5.78 -12.90 -17.71
C ALA A 223 -6.85 -11.93 -17.19
N LEU A 224 -6.52 -11.10 -16.20
CA LEU A 224 -7.41 -10.04 -15.72
C LEU A 224 -7.75 -9.03 -16.80
N LYS A 225 -6.76 -8.60 -17.59
CA LYS A 225 -6.96 -7.64 -18.68
C LYS A 225 -7.83 -8.21 -19.80
N LEU A 226 -7.64 -9.48 -20.15
CA LEU A 226 -8.44 -10.14 -21.17
C LEU A 226 -9.90 -10.31 -20.71
N GLU A 227 -10.12 -10.58 -19.43
CA GLU A 227 -11.45 -10.71 -18.84
C GLU A 227 -12.20 -9.38 -18.73
N HIS A 228 -11.51 -8.34 -18.22
CA HIS A 228 -12.13 -7.06 -17.85
C HIS A 228 -11.84 -5.91 -18.84
N GLY A 229 -11.09 -6.16 -19.91
CA GLY A 229 -10.61 -5.15 -20.85
C GLY A 229 -9.48 -4.27 -20.30
N SER A 230 -9.02 -3.30 -21.09
CA SER A 230 -8.11 -2.27 -20.59
C SER A 230 -8.85 -1.27 -19.70
N VAL A 231 -8.11 -0.52 -18.88
CA VAL A 231 -8.68 0.61 -18.11
C VAL A 231 -9.38 1.61 -19.03
N ALA A 232 -8.85 1.83 -20.22
CA ALA A 232 -9.48 2.69 -21.23
C ALA A 232 -10.81 2.11 -21.75
N ASP A 233 -10.89 0.80 -21.98
CA ASP A 233 -12.13 0.14 -22.41
C ASP A 233 -13.18 0.16 -21.30
N ALA A 234 -12.79 -0.15 -20.08
CA ALA A 234 -13.68 -0.12 -18.92
C ALA A 234 -14.16 1.31 -18.63
N ARG A 235 -13.28 2.32 -18.76
CA ARG A 235 -13.63 3.74 -18.70
C ARG A 235 -14.65 4.11 -19.78
N ALA A 236 -14.43 3.69 -21.02
CA ALA A 236 -15.34 3.97 -22.12
C ALA A 236 -16.73 3.33 -21.90
N ARG A 237 -16.78 2.11 -21.37
CA ARG A 237 -18.04 1.44 -20.98
C ARG A 237 -18.75 2.16 -19.85
N LEU A 238 -18.01 2.59 -18.82
CA LEU A 238 -18.54 3.37 -17.70
C LEU A 238 -19.12 4.70 -18.18
N GLU A 239 -18.38 5.45 -19.01
CA GLU A 239 -18.85 6.71 -19.59
C GLU A 239 -20.09 6.52 -20.46
N ALA A 240 -20.14 5.43 -21.25
CA ALA A 240 -21.29 5.09 -22.08
C ALA A 240 -22.52 4.72 -21.24
N ALA A 241 -22.36 3.90 -20.20
CA ALA A 241 -23.42 3.52 -19.28
C ALA A 241 -23.94 4.74 -18.50
N ARG A 242 -23.03 5.59 -18.01
CA ARG A 242 -23.35 6.87 -17.36
C ARG A 242 -24.19 7.76 -18.27
N ALA A 243 -23.74 7.98 -19.51
CA ALA A 243 -24.43 8.84 -20.46
C ALA A 243 -25.81 8.29 -20.86
N ALA A 244 -25.96 6.97 -20.96
CA ALA A 244 -27.24 6.32 -21.24
C ALA A 244 -28.21 6.48 -20.05
N LEU A 245 -27.74 6.23 -18.82
CA LEU A 245 -28.53 6.42 -17.60
C LEU A 245 -28.92 7.88 -17.41
N GLU A 246 -27.99 8.83 -17.57
CA GLU A 246 -28.27 10.26 -17.46
C GLU A 246 -29.34 10.72 -18.47
N ARG A 247 -29.27 10.21 -19.71
CA ARG A 247 -30.27 10.48 -20.75
C ARG A 247 -31.64 9.91 -20.35
N ALA A 248 -31.69 8.67 -19.89
CA ALA A 248 -32.91 8.02 -19.45
C ALA A 248 -33.56 8.76 -18.27
N LEU A 249 -32.76 9.22 -17.30
CA LEU A 249 -33.23 10.03 -16.17
C LEU A 249 -33.76 11.40 -16.62
N ARG A 250 -33.09 12.04 -17.60
CA ARG A 250 -33.52 13.33 -18.15
C ARG A 250 -34.82 13.23 -18.95
N GLU A 251 -34.97 12.17 -19.72
CA GLU A 251 -36.13 11.94 -20.59
C GLU A 251 -37.32 11.31 -19.85
N GLY A 252 -37.14 10.89 -18.60
CA GLY A 252 -38.18 10.23 -17.82
C GLY A 252 -38.53 8.86 -18.38
N ALA A 253 -37.50 8.07 -18.71
CA ALA A 253 -37.65 6.73 -19.27
C ALA A 253 -38.41 5.78 -18.33
N SER A 254 -38.84 4.63 -18.85
CA SER A 254 -39.55 3.64 -18.04
C SER A 254 -38.69 3.10 -16.90
N GLU A 255 -39.31 2.78 -15.76
CA GLU A 255 -38.62 2.26 -14.57
C GLU A 255 -37.82 0.98 -14.86
N GLU A 256 -38.29 0.15 -15.78
CA GLU A 256 -37.59 -1.07 -16.19
C GLU A 256 -36.35 -0.77 -17.05
N GLU A 257 -36.39 0.30 -17.85
CA GLU A 257 -35.24 0.77 -18.63
C GLU A 257 -34.20 1.43 -17.73
N ILE A 258 -34.63 2.24 -16.76
CA ILE A 258 -33.74 2.85 -15.76
C ILE A 258 -33.06 1.76 -14.93
N ARG A 259 -33.78 0.73 -14.48
CA ARG A 259 -33.18 -0.40 -13.74
C ARG A 259 -32.11 -1.13 -14.54
N ARG A 260 -32.36 -1.45 -15.82
CA ARG A 260 -31.38 -2.12 -16.69
C ARG A 260 -30.13 -1.25 -16.94
N LEU A 261 -30.32 0.05 -17.12
CA LEU A 261 -29.21 0.99 -17.30
C LEU A 261 -28.41 1.22 -16.00
N MET A 262 -29.07 1.16 -14.85
CA MET A 262 -28.42 1.23 -13.54
C MET A 262 -27.59 -0.02 -13.28
N GLU A 263 -28.11 -1.21 -13.59
CA GLU A 263 -27.36 -2.47 -13.53
C GLU A 263 -26.14 -2.43 -14.45
N ALA A 264 -26.32 -1.99 -15.71
CA ALA A 264 -25.21 -1.81 -16.65
C ALA A 264 -24.16 -0.79 -16.18
N PHE A 265 -24.59 0.28 -15.48
CA PHE A 265 -23.67 1.27 -14.89
C PHE A 265 -22.90 0.69 -13.70
N ARG A 266 -23.57 -0.04 -12.81
CA ARG A 266 -22.94 -0.75 -11.68
C ARG A 266 -21.88 -1.73 -12.19
N ASP A 267 -22.23 -2.53 -13.19
CA ASP A 267 -21.31 -3.49 -13.80
C ASP A 267 -20.09 -2.80 -14.41
N ALA A 268 -20.31 -1.74 -15.20
CA ALA A 268 -19.23 -1.00 -15.83
C ALA A 268 -18.32 -0.26 -14.82
N ALA A 269 -18.88 0.23 -13.72
CA ALA A 269 -18.11 0.89 -12.67
C ALA A 269 -17.23 -0.11 -11.89
N ASN A 270 -17.78 -1.29 -11.59
CA ASN A 270 -17.02 -2.39 -10.99
C ASN A 270 -15.90 -2.89 -11.91
N GLU A 271 -16.18 -3.02 -13.20
CA GLU A 271 -15.17 -3.40 -14.21
C GLU A 271 -14.06 -2.35 -14.32
N TYR A 272 -14.41 -1.05 -14.29
CA TYR A 272 -13.43 0.04 -14.27
C TYR A 272 -12.56 0.01 -13.01
N LEU A 273 -13.14 -0.15 -11.83
CA LEU A 273 -12.39 -0.31 -10.58
C LEU A 273 -11.45 -1.53 -10.63
N ALA A 274 -11.92 -2.66 -11.12
CA ALA A 274 -11.13 -3.88 -11.25
C ALA A 274 -9.96 -3.71 -12.23
N ALA A 275 -10.22 -3.11 -13.40
CA ALA A 275 -9.19 -2.81 -14.39
C ALA A 275 -8.15 -1.83 -13.82
N LYS A 276 -8.59 -0.80 -13.09
CA LYS A 276 -7.71 0.20 -12.47
C LYS A 276 -6.84 -0.40 -11.37
N MET A 277 -7.39 -1.29 -10.55
CA MET A 277 -6.61 -2.06 -9.58
C MET A 277 -5.59 -2.99 -10.25
N ALA A 278 -5.97 -3.62 -11.36
CA ALA A 278 -5.05 -4.46 -12.13
C ALA A 278 -3.89 -3.64 -12.71
N GLU A 279 -4.14 -2.43 -13.21
CA GLU A 279 -3.12 -1.49 -13.68
C GLU A 279 -2.19 -1.04 -12.53
N ALA A 280 -2.75 -0.67 -11.38
CA ALA A 280 -1.95 -0.29 -10.20
C ALA A 280 -1.04 -1.43 -9.71
N MET A 281 -1.53 -2.67 -9.72
CA MET A 281 -0.71 -3.84 -9.38
C MET A 281 0.37 -4.13 -10.42
N ALA A 282 0.10 -3.86 -11.70
CA ALA A 282 1.08 -4.04 -12.77
C ALA A 282 2.14 -2.92 -12.80
N GLY A 283 1.78 -1.68 -12.43
CA GLY A 283 2.69 -0.53 -12.36
C GLY A 283 3.51 -0.46 -11.06
N GLY A 284 3.09 -1.14 -9.99
CA GLY A 284 3.79 -1.20 -8.71
C GLY A 284 4.96 -2.20 -8.64
N LEU A 285 5.38 -2.78 -9.77
CA LEU A 285 6.42 -3.81 -9.85
C LEU A 285 7.87 -3.28 -9.85
N ASP A 286 8.09 -1.96 -9.70
CA ASP A 286 9.41 -1.30 -9.59
C ASP A 286 9.71 -0.75 -8.17
N GLY A 287 9.15 -1.36 -7.12
CA GLY A 287 9.51 -1.07 -5.73
C GLY A 287 10.55 -2.08 -5.22
N PRO A 288 11.65 -1.66 -4.57
CA PRO A 288 12.56 -2.60 -3.91
C PRO A 288 11.79 -3.39 -2.84
N GLU A 289 12.08 -4.69 -2.73
CA GLU A 289 11.57 -5.59 -1.68
C GLU A 289 11.63 -4.89 -0.32
N GLN A 290 10.47 -4.40 0.17
CA GLN A 290 10.40 -3.81 1.48
C GLN A 290 10.59 -4.91 2.52
N GLN A 291 11.73 -4.82 3.19
CA GLN A 291 12.03 -5.51 4.42
C GLN A 291 10.88 -5.30 5.41
N GLN A 292 10.37 -6.44 5.82
CA GLN A 292 9.34 -6.68 6.79
C GLN A 292 9.79 -6.17 8.17
N ASP A 293 9.41 -4.95 8.53
CA ASP A 293 9.31 -4.53 9.92
C ASP A 293 8.42 -3.28 10.06
N GLY A 294 7.41 -3.35 10.93
CA GLY A 294 6.63 -2.17 11.35
C GLY A 294 5.12 -2.23 11.11
N GLN A 295 4.41 -2.86 12.05
CA GLN A 295 3.03 -2.54 12.45
C GLN A 295 2.00 -2.39 11.32
N ALA A 296 1.46 -3.53 10.91
CA ALA A 296 0.14 -3.59 10.30
C ALA A 296 -0.91 -3.10 11.32
N GLN A 297 -1.30 -1.83 11.21
CA GLN A 297 -2.57 -1.36 11.74
C GLN A 297 -3.70 -2.06 10.95
N ALA A 298 -4.04 -3.26 11.41
CA ALA A 298 -5.24 -3.96 11.04
C ALA A 298 -6.44 -3.10 11.45
N GLY A 299 -7.22 -2.64 10.46
CA GLY A 299 -8.39 -1.78 10.68
C GLY A 299 -8.48 -0.55 9.78
N GLY A 300 -7.59 -0.39 8.80
CA GLY A 300 -7.87 0.53 7.70
C GLY A 300 -9.02 -0.03 6.87
N ASP A 301 -10.24 0.46 7.12
CA ASP A 301 -11.32 0.40 6.15
C ASP A 301 -10.73 0.62 4.77
N SER A 302 -10.99 -0.30 3.83
CA SER A 302 -10.80 0.01 2.42
C SER A 302 -11.76 1.16 2.08
N LEU A 303 -11.30 2.38 2.37
CA LEU A 303 -11.96 3.69 2.34
C LEU A 303 -12.41 4.07 0.93
N GLY A 304 -13.31 3.28 0.37
CA GLY A 304 -13.88 3.50 -0.95
C GLY A 304 -14.73 2.34 -1.44
N GLY A 305 -14.62 1.14 -0.85
CA GLY A 305 -15.45 0.00 -1.23
C GLY A 305 -16.88 0.09 -0.70
N GLN A 306 -17.03 0.39 0.59
CA GLN A 306 -18.36 0.46 1.24
C GLN A 306 -19.10 1.75 0.88
N ASP A 307 -18.43 2.90 0.94
CA ASP A 307 -19.02 4.19 0.58
C ASP A 307 -19.55 4.23 -0.86
N PHE A 308 -18.84 3.55 -1.79
CA PHE A 308 -19.28 3.41 -3.18
C PHE A 308 -20.55 2.57 -3.32
N GLU A 309 -20.64 1.44 -2.63
CA GLU A 309 -21.83 0.58 -2.62
C GLU A 309 -23.04 1.33 -2.05
N ASP A 310 -22.84 2.11 -0.98
CA ASP A 310 -23.88 2.94 -0.38
C ASP A 310 -24.39 4.04 -1.32
N MET A 311 -23.50 4.68 -2.06
CA MET A 311 -23.89 5.65 -3.09
C MET A 311 -24.66 4.99 -4.25
N LEU A 312 -24.31 3.78 -4.66
CA LEU A 312 -25.07 3.04 -5.68
C LEU A 312 -26.48 2.67 -5.19
N ASN A 313 -26.63 2.30 -3.92
CA ASN A 313 -27.92 2.02 -3.30
C ASN A 313 -28.78 3.29 -3.16
N ALA A 314 -28.17 4.41 -2.74
CA ALA A 314 -28.84 5.71 -2.68
C ALA A 314 -29.29 6.18 -4.08
N LEU A 315 -28.45 5.94 -5.11
CA LEU A 315 -28.82 6.22 -6.49
C LEU A 315 -30.04 5.39 -6.91
N GLN A 316 -30.08 4.10 -6.56
CA GLN A 316 -31.24 3.25 -6.82
C GLN A 316 -32.51 3.79 -6.15
N ASP A 317 -32.47 4.12 -4.87
CA ASP A 317 -33.61 4.68 -4.13
C ASP A 317 -34.12 6.00 -4.75
N LEU A 318 -33.21 6.88 -5.17
CA LEU A 318 -33.56 8.14 -5.85
C LEU A 318 -34.25 7.89 -7.19
N THR A 319 -33.83 6.86 -7.92
CA THR A 319 -34.50 6.48 -9.17
C THR A 319 -35.87 5.85 -8.95
N GLU A 320 -36.04 5.03 -7.91
CA GLU A 320 -37.33 4.41 -7.55
C GLU A 320 -38.36 5.44 -7.02
N THR A 321 -37.87 6.47 -6.32
CA THR A 321 -38.70 7.56 -5.81
C THR A 321 -39.05 8.62 -6.85
N GLY A 322 -38.43 8.57 -8.04
CA GLY A 322 -38.64 9.53 -9.13
C GLY A 322 -37.85 10.85 -8.96
N ALA A 323 -36.90 10.88 -8.04
CA ALA A 323 -36.03 12.02 -7.75
C ALA A 323 -34.90 12.15 -8.80
N ALA A 324 -35.29 12.36 -10.06
CA ALA A 324 -34.38 12.33 -11.20
C ALA A 324 -33.27 13.40 -11.14
N GLU A 325 -33.54 14.56 -10.55
CA GLU A 325 -32.54 15.64 -10.42
C GLU A 325 -31.43 15.24 -9.44
N GLN A 326 -31.82 14.74 -8.26
CA GLN A 326 -30.93 14.27 -7.21
C GLN A 326 -30.13 13.05 -7.68
N ALA A 327 -30.78 12.14 -8.41
CA ALA A 327 -30.10 10.98 -9.01
C ALA A 327 -29.00 11.40 -9.99
N ARG A 328 -29.22 12.45 -10.81
CA ARG A 328 -28.19 12.97 -11.72
C ARG A 328 -27.03 13.61 -10.98
N GLN A 329 -27.30 14.33 -9.90
CA GLN A 329 -26.25 14.93 -9.07
C GLN A 329 -25.37 13.82 -8.46
N LEU A 330 -25.99 12.83 -7.83
CA LEU A 330 -25.27 11.70 -7.23
C LEU A 330 -24.49 10.89 -8.28
N LEU A 331 -25.06 10.68 -9.47
CA LEU A 331 -24.36 10.03 -10.58
C LEU A 331 -23.08 10.78 -10.97
N SER A 332 -23.10 12.12 -10.96
CA SER A 332 -21.91 12.94 -11.20
C SER A 332 -20.89 12.81 -10.06
N ASP A 333 -21.36 12.82 -8.82
CA ASP A 333 -20.50 12.74 -7.63
C ASP A 333 -19.77 11.40 -7.58
N ILE A 334 -20.47 10.29 -7.87
CA ILE A 334 -19.89 8.95 -7.99
C ILE A 334 -18.79 8.93 -9.07
N THR A 335 -19.02 9.54 -10.23
CA THR A 335 -18.02 9.50 -11.32
C THR A 335 -16.80 10.35 -11.01
N ASN A 336 -16.98 11.50 -10.36
CA ASN A 336 -15.87 12.34 -9.90
C ASN A 336 -15.03 11.60 -8.86
N LEU A 337 -15.66 10.85 -7.95
CA LEU A 337 -14.95 10.01 -6.99
C LEU A 337 -14.12 8.93 -7.71
N LEU A 338 -14.70 8.23 -8.69
CA LEU A 338 -14.01 7.18 -9.44
C LEU A 338 -12.83 7.71 -10.28
N GLU A 339 -12.92 8.94 -10.80
CA GLU A 339 -11.79 9.60 -11.48
C GLU A 339 -10.69 10.03 -10.50
N ASN A 340 -11.07 10.42 -9.28
CA ASN A 340 -10.13 10.87 -8.23
C ASN A 340 -9.56 9.72 -7.38
N LEU A 341 -10.06 8.50 -7.53
CA LEU A 341 -9.63 7.30 -6.78
C LEU A 341 -8.19 6.89 -7.11
N GLU A 342 -7.62 7.47 -8.15
CA GLU A 342 -6.21 7.37 -8.54
C GLU A 342 -5.43 8.58 -8.00
N PHE A 343 -5.08 8.63 -6.71
CA PHE A 343 -3.86 9.34 -6.24
C PHE A 343 -3.48 9.18 -4.74
N GLN A 344 -3.79 8.06 -4.07
CA GLN A 344 -3.38 7.87 -2.65
C GLN A 344 -2.61 6.59 -2.32
N ARG A 345 -2.35 5.69 -3.26
CA ARG A 345 -1.54 4.46 -3.01
C ARG A 345 -0.12 4.47 -3.57
N GLY A 346 0.32 5.60 -4.14
CA GLY A 346 1.72 5.82 -4.56
C GLY A 346 2.57 6.58 -3.53
N GLN A 347 2.04 6.87 -2.34
CA GLN A 347 2.75 7.61 -1.30
C GLN A 347 2.62 6.89 0.04
N GLY A 348 3.19 5.69 0.09
CA GLY A 348 3.42 4.98 1.35
C GLY A 348 4.66 5.55 2.05
N GLN A 349 4.41 6.30 3.11
CA GLN A 349 5.26 6.50 4.28
C GLN A 349 6.27 7.68 4.24
N GLY A 350 5.87 8.77 4.91
CA GLY A 350 6.77 9.85 5.31
C GLY A 350 6.30 11.26 4.95
N GLY A 351 5.03 11.59 5.17
CA GLY A 351 4.52 12.93 4.92
C GLY A 351 3.17 13.12 5.56
N ASP A 352 3.14 13.23 6.90
CA ASP A 352 2.01 13.87 7.56
C ASP A 352 1.86 15.26 6.95
N GLY A 353 0.74 15.46 6.25
CA GLY A 353 0.36 16.74 5.70
C GLY A 353 0.33 17.76 6.83
N MET A 354 1.22 18.74 6.74
CA MET A 354 1.11 19.98 7.50
C MET A 354 -0.25 20.60 7.19
N PRO A 355 -1.18 20.71 8.16
CA PRO A 355 -2.35 21.53 8.00
C PRO A 355 -1.92 22.97 8.27
N GLY A 356 -1.91 23.81 7.24
CA GLY A 356 -1.87 25.26 7.41
C GLY A 356 -0.78 25.98 6.63
N GLU A 357 -0.97 26.06 5.31
CA GLU A 357 -0.47 27.19 4.54
C GLU A 357 -1.68 27.95 3.99
N GLN A 358 -2.49 28.49 4.91
CA GLN A 358 -3.50 29.50 4.66
C GLN A 358 -4.04 30.05 6.01
N ALA A 359 -3.17 30.71 6.79
CA ALA A 359 -3.60 31.52 7.93
C ALA A 359 -2.60 32.66 8.22
N ASP A 360 -2.29 33.45 7.20
CA ASP A 360 -1.44 34.64 7.29
C ASP A 360 -2.17 35.83 7.96
N GLY A 361 -2.73 35.62 9.17
CA GLY A 361 -3.68 36.59 9.73
C GLY A 361 -3.98 36.58 11.22
N GLN A 362 -3.24 35.87 12.08
CA GLN A 362 -3.41 35.99 13.55
C GLN A 362 -2.20 35.43 14.33
N GLU A 363 -1.01 35.97 14.10
CA GLU A 363 0.24 35.51 14.73
C GLU A 363 0.57 36.26 16.05
N ASN A 364 -0.41 36.62 16.90
CA ASN A 364 -0.12 37.51 18.05
C ASN A 364 -0.66 37.10 19.43
N ASP A 365 -1.20 35.89 19.65
CA ASP A 365 -1.74 35.50 20.98
C ASP A 365 -1.41 34.05 21.42
N LEU A 366 -0.24 33.51 21.07
CA LEU A 366 0.27 32.28 21.72
C LEU A 366 0.87 32.62 23.10
N PRO A 367 0.58 31.89 24.18
CA PRO A 367 1.29 32.06 25.45
C PRO A 367 2.80 31.85 25.29
N PRO A 368 3.65 32.58 26.05
CA PRO A 368 5.10 32.49 25.93
C PRO A 368 5.65 31.06 26.02
N GLU A 369 5.06 30.23 26.87
CA GLU A 369 5.44 28.82 27.07
C GLU A 369 5.17 27.93 25.83
N GLU A 370 4.10 28.20 25.08
CA GLU A 370 3.77 27.44 23.85
C GLU A 370 4.64 27.88 22.66
N GLN A 371 5.03 29.15 22.63
CA GLN A 371 5.96 29.67 21.62
C GLN A 371 7.34 29.03 21.76
N GLU A 372 7.87 28.94 22.99
CA GLU A 372 9.17 28.31 23.26
C GLU A 372 9.19 26.83 22.86
N LEU A 373 8.11 26.09 23.14
CA LEU A 373 8.02 24.66 22.82
C LEU A 373 7.83 24.41 21.32
N THR A 374 7.08 25.27 20.64
CA THR A 374 6.91 25.23 19.17
C THR A 374 8.21 25.56 18.44
N ASP A 375 8.99 26.52 18.96
CA ASP A 375 10.31 26.85 18.44
C ASP A 375 11.33 25.73 18.67
N ALA A 376 11.27 25.08 19.84
CA ALA A 376 12.08 23.91 20.16
C ALA A 376 11.77 22.75 19.18
N MET A 377 10.48 22.52 18.87
CA MET A 377 10.05 21.55 17.88
C MET A 377 10.61 21.80 16.49
N ARG A 378 10.53 23.05 16.02
CA ARG A 378 11.06 23.44 14.71
C ARG A 378 12.55 23.13 14.63
N ARG A 379 13.32 23.52 15.64
CA ARG A 379 14.78 23.25 15.72
C ARG A 379 15.08 21.76 15.78
N LEU A 380 14.31 21.00 16.56
CA LEU A 380 14.49 19.56 16.66
C LEU A 380 14.17 18.86 15.34
N SER A 381 13.18 19.34 14.59
CA SER A 381 12.86 18.83 13.24
C SER A 381 14.00 19.10 12.24
N GLU A 382 14.68 20.25 12.35
CA GLU A 382 15.88 20.56 11.57
C GLU A 382 17.04 19.64 11.93
N ILE A 383 17.31 19.43 13.23
CA ILE A 383 18.34 18.49 13.72
C ILE A 383 18.07 17.06 13.23
N LEU A 384 16.82 16.58 13.32
CA LEU A 384 16.44 15.25 12.84
C LEU A 384 16.63 15.09 11.33
N ARG A 385 16.28 16.11 10.56
CA ARG A 385 16.49 16.11 9.10
C ARG A 385 17.97 16.01 8.75
N GLU A 386 18.79 16.83 9.39
CA GLU A 386 20.24 16.87 9.15
C GLU A 386 20.92 15.58 9.66
N GLN A 387 20.48 15.04 10.80
CA GLN A 387 20.97 13.75 11.32
C GLN A 387 20.66 12.59 10.36
N ARG A 388 19.45 12.53 9.76
CA ARG A 388 19.13 11.50 8.75
C ARG A 388 20.00 11.61 7.51
N GLN A 389 20.17 12.82 6.99
CA GLN A 389 21.06 13.05 5.83
C GLN A 389 22.50 12.63 6.14
N LEU A 390 22.98 12.91 7.35
CA LEU A 390 24.31 12.50 7.78
C LEU A 390 24.45 10.98 7.92
N ASN A 391 23.41 10.28 8.38
CA ASN A 391 23.40 8.81 8.45
C ASN A 391 23.48 8.21 7.04
N ASP A 392 22.70 8.76 6.10
CA ASP A 392 22.70 8.33 4.70
C ASP A 392 24.08 8.56 4.04
N ASP A 393 24.68 9.72 4.26
CA ASP A 393 26.04 10.04 3.79
C ASP A 393 27.10 9.12 4.42
N THR A 394 26.95 8.77 5.70
CA THR A 394 27.85 7.84 6.41
C THR A 394 27.74 6.42 5.85
N LEU A 395 26.51 5.99 5.51
CA LEU A 395 26.25 4.70 4.86
C LEU A 395 26.79 4.66 3.43
N ALA A 396 26.63 5.74 2.66
CA ALA A 396 27.19 5.87 1.32
C ALA A 396 28.72 5.78 1.36
N GLN A 397 29.36 6.49 2.30
CA GLN A 397 30.81 6.42 2.49
C GLN A 397 31.27 5.00 2.87
N GLN A 398 30.52 4.29 3.72
CA GLN A 398 30.82 2.90 4.08
C GLN A 398 30.74 1.94 2.88
N ARG A 399 29.81 2.18 1.95
CA ARG A 399 29.65 1.39 0.72
C ARG A 399 30.64 1.78 -0.39
N GLY A 400 31.48 2.80 -0.15
CA GLY A 400 32.42 3.33 -1.14
C GLY A 400 31.74 4.14 -2.25
N GLU A 401 30.51 4.58 -2.02
CA GLU A 401 29.74 5.45 -2.91
C GLU A 401 30.08 6.92 -2.59
N GLN A 402 30.26 7.75 -3.62
CA GLN A 402 30.62 9.15 -3.44
C GLN A 402 29.40 9.93 -2.90
N PRO A 403 29.47 10.59 -1.74
CA PRO A 403 28.36 11.37 -1.20
C PRO A 403 27.97 12.50 -2.16
N GLY A 404 26.69 12.60 -2.53
CA GLY A 404 26.14 13.76 -3.28
C GLY A 404 25.72 13.54 -4.74
N GLN A 405 25.64 12.31 -5.25
CA GLN A 405 25.05 12.02 -6.58
C GLN A 405 23.76 11.21 -6.47
N MET A 406 22.74 11.77 -5.82
CA MET A 406 21.37 11.27 -5.97
C MET A 406 20.41 12.46 -5.89
N GLY A 407 20.28 13.16 -7.02
CA GLY A 407 19.51 14.39 -7.09
C GLY A 407 19.40 14.96 -8.49
N GLU A 408 19.28 14.12 -9.53
CA GLU A 408 18.85 14.58 -10.84
C GLU A 408 18.00 13.48 -11.52
N GLN A 409 16.69 13.69 -11.40
CA GLN A 409 15.62 13.02 -12.11
C GLN A 409 15.80 13.24 -13.63
N PRO A 410 15.78 12.22 -14.50
CA PRO A 410 15.69 12.46 -15.94
C PRO A 410 14.24 12.84 -16.26
N GLY A 411 13.98 14.15 -16.38
CA GLY A 411 12.73 14.65 -16.94
C GLY A 411 12.64 14.34 -18.44
N GLU A 412 11.52 13.77 -18.84
CA GLU A 412 11.11 13.69 -20.24
C GLU A 412 10.96 15.08 -20.88
N GLY A 413 11.46 15.22 -22.12
CA GLY A 413 10.95 16.21 -23.07
C GLY A 413 12.00 16.92 -23.93
N SER A 414 12.05 16.54 -25.22
CA SER A 414 12.08 17.41 -26.43
C SER A 414 13.15 17.07 -27.47
N GLU A 415 12.69 16.41 -28.53
CA GLU A 415 12.92 16.65 -29.97
C GLU A 415 14.21 17.27 -30.55
N GLN A 416 14.66 16.58 -31.62
CA GLN A 416 15.28 17.08 -32.87
C GLN A 416 16.75 17.52 -32.87
N GLY A 417 17.59 16.72 -33.54
CA GLY A 417 18.98 17.04 -33.86
C GLY A 417 19.62 16.06 -34.83
N GLN A 418 19.47 16.35 -36.11
CA GLN A 418 19.88 15.63 -37.31
C GLN A 418 21.43 15.46 -37.47
N GLY A 419 21.88 14.24 -37.79
CA GLY A 419 23.00 13.97 -38.71
C GLY A 419 24.45 14.00 -38.22
N GLY A 420 25.24 12.99 -38.62
CA GLY A 420 26.69 13.16 -38.87
C GLY A 420 27.59 12.03 -38.35
N ASP A 421 28.09 11.19 -39.28
CA ASP A 421 29.25 10.32 -39.15
C ASP A 421 30.50 11.03 -38.60
N MET A 422 31.32 10.35 -37.78
CA MET A 422 32.78 10.23 -38.04
C MET A 422 33.48 9.18 -37.17
N GLU A 423 34.25 8.32 -37.84
CA GLU A 423 35.33 7.47 -37.33
C GLU A 423 36.48 8.27 -36.68
N GLY A 424 37.20 7.63 -35.75
CA GLY A 424 38.47 8.14 -35.23
C GLY A 424 39.25 7.11 -34.40
N GLN A 425 40.10 6.33 -35.08
CA GLN A 425 41.14 5.47 -34.51
C GLN A 425 42.20 6.27 -33.71
N GLY A 426 42.79 5.64 -32.69
CA GLY A 426 43.97 6.17 -32.00
C GLY A 426 44.58 5.21 -30.97
N THR A 427 45.45 4.33 -31.45
CA THR A 427 46.39 3.44 -30.73
C THR A 427 47.34 4.13 -29.75
N GLY A 428 47.76 3.41 -28.69
CA GLY A 428 48.94 3.73 -27.88
C GLY A 428 49.27 2.67 -26.82
N GLU A 429 50.26 1.82 -27.11
CA GLU A 429 50.87 0.78 -26.26
C GLU A 429 51.75 1.36 -25.13
N GLY A 430 52.00 0.57 -24.06
CA GLY A 430 53.33 0.55 -23.42
C GLY A 430 53.44 0.48 -21.88
N GLN A 431 53.72 -0.73 -21.38
CA GLN A 431 54.73 -1.12 -20.36
C GLN A 431 54.57 -0.90 -18.82
N GLU A 432 54.44 -2.05 -18.15
CA GLU A 432 55.35 -2.67 -17.15
C GLU A 432 55.66 -2.07 -15.74
N GLN A 433 55.35 -2.92 -14.75
CA GLN A 433 56.11 -3.32 -13.53
C GLN A 433 56.21 -2.38 -12.31
N GLY A 434 55.84 -2.94 -11.15
CA GLY A 434 56.77 -3.05 -10.01
C GLY A 434 56.42 -2.39 -8.67
N GLU A 435 56.01 -3.24 -7.71
CA GLU A 435 56.36 -3.23 -6.26
C GLU A 435 56.06 -2.06 -5.30
N GLN A 436 55.26 -2.42 -4.27
CA GLN A 436 55.42 -2.16 -2.83
C GLN A 436 55.90 -0.78 -2.32
N GLY A 437 55.09 -0.19 -1.46
CA GLY A 437 55.59 0.71 -0.42
C GLY A 437 54.51 1.62 0.14
N GLY A 438 54.11 1.38 1.38
CA GLY A 438 53.24 2.29 2.12
C GLY A 438 53.85 3.68 2.23
N GLY A 439 52.99 4.68 2.13
CA GLY A 439 53.37 6.08 2.28
C GLY A 439 52.10 6.91 2.22
N ALA A 440 51.77 7.52 3.35
CA ALA A 440 50.72 8.52 3.48
C ALA A 440 50.79 9.51 2.31
N ARG A 441 49.65 9.70 1.64
CA ARG A 441 49.43 10.84 0.74
C ARG A 441 48.24 11.61 1.29
N GLU A 442 48.56 12.70 1.98
CA GLU A 442 47.80 13.94 1.89
C GLU A 442 47.45 14.16 0.41
N GLY A 443 46.16 14.04 0.11
CA GLY A 443 45.56 14.41 -1.16
C GLY A 443 44.54 15.48 -0.88
N GLY A 444 45.00 16.74 -0.86
CA GLY A 444 44.12 17.88 -0.99
C GLY A 444 43.42 17.82 -2.35
N GLY A 445 42.14 17.51 -2.32
CA GLY A 445 41.19 17.86 -3.37
C GLY A 445 40.35 19.02 -2.88
N GLU A 446 40.38 20.14 -3.59
CA GLU A 446 39.55 21.31 -3.33
C GLU A 446 38.04 20.95 -3.32
N PRO A 447 37.23 21.57 -2.45
CA PRO A 447 35.84 21.17 -2.24
C PRO A 447 34.96 21.66 -3.38
N GLY A 448 34.40 20.73 -4.15
CA GLY A 448 33.28 20.97 -5.04
C GLY A 448 32.04 21.32 -4.23
N ASN A 449 31.59 22.55 -4.42
CA ASN A 449 30.41 23.22 -3.89
C ASN A 449 29.19 22.32 -3.56
N GLY A 450 29.07 21.92 -2.28
CA GLY A 450 27.88 21.30 -1.68
C GLY A 450 28.10 21.11 -0.18
N ARG A 451 27.40 21.89 0.66
CA ARG A 451 27.38 21.88 2.15
C ARG A 451 28.56 21.23 2.90
N GLY A 452 29.43 22.13 3.39
CA GLY A 452 30.67 21.98 4.16
C GLY A 452 30.86 20.79 5.10
N GLY A 453 32.14 20.38 5.20
CA GLY A 453 32.72 19.60 6.29
C GLY A 453 32.87 18.11 6.03
N THR A 454 33.86 17.50 6.69
CA THR A 454 33.94 16.04 6.86
C THR A 454 32.71 15.52 7.62
N LEU A 455 32.38 14.23 7.51
CA LEU A 455 31.27 13.64 8.27
C LEU A 455 31.41 13.89 9.79
N ALA A 456 32.64 13.84 10.31
CA ALA A 456 32.94 14.13 11.70
C ALA A 456 32.62 15.59 12.07
N GLU A 457 32.97 16.55 11.23
CA GLU A 457 32.66 17.98 11.45
C GLU A 457 31.15 18.23 11.45
N ARG A 458 30.41 17.58 10.54
CA ARG A 458 28.94 17.67 10.49
C ARG A 458 28.29 17.03 11.72
N GLN A 459 28.82 15.90 12.19
CA GLN A 459 28.36 15.27 13.43
C GLN A 459 28.63 16.17 14.66
N ALA A 460 29.77 16.86 14.70
CA ALA A 460 30.12 17.80 15.76
C ALA A 460 29.20 19.04 15.77
N GLU A 461 28.78 19.52 14.58
CA GLU A 461 27.82 20.59 14.44
C GLU A 461 26.44 20.20 14.99
N LEU A 462 25.95 19.00 14.66
CA LEU A 462 24.72 18.45 15.23
C LEU A 462 24.76 18.36 16.77
N GLY A 463 25.91 17.95 17.33
CA GLY A 463 26.10 17.92 18.78
C GLY A 463 25.96 19.30 19.43
N ARG A 464 26.46 20.36 18.79
CA ARG A 464 26.32 21.74 19.29
C ARG A 464 24.88 22.24 19.22
N LEU A 465 24.13 21.86 18.19
CA LEU A 465 22.71 22.22 18.04
C LEU A 465 21.86 21.59 19.14
N VAL A 466 22.11 20.32 19.48
CA VAL A 466 21.45 19.64 20.61
C VAL A 466 21.86 20.26 21.94
N GLU A 467 23.13 20.65 22.11
CA GLU A 467 23.58 21.35 23.33
C GLU A 467 22.93 22.74 23.48
N GLU A 468 22.72 23.46 22.38
CA GLU A 468 21.97 24.73 22.39
C GLU A 468 20.50 24.51 22.76
N LEU A 469 19.88 23.46 22.23
CA LEU A 469 18.51 23.06 22.57
C LEU A 469 18.39 22.75 24.08
N ALA A 470 19.34 22.00 24.64
CA ALA A 470 19.41 21.67 26.06
C ALA A 470 19.55 22.92 26.95
N ARG A 471 20.48 23.82 26.60
CA ARG A 471 20.70 25.06 27.34
C ARG A 471 19.49 25.99 27.34
N ARG A 472 18.73 26.01 26.25
CA ARG A 472 17.52 26.84 26.14
C ARG A 472 16.33 26.20 26.86
N GLY A 473 16.13 24.89 26.71
CA GLY A 473 15.07 24.14 27.39
C GLY A 473 15.26 24.05 28.91
N GLY A 474 16.50 24.00 29.40
CA GLY A 474 16.81 23.95 30.83
C GLY A 474 16.72 25.32 31.56
N ASN A 475 16.70 26.44 30.83
CA ASN A 475 16.73 27.78 31.43
C ASN A 475 15.32 28.39 31.64
N SER A 476 14.26 27.74 31.15
CA SER A 476 12.85 28.14 31.39
C SER A 476 12.40 27.90 32.84
N GLY A 477 13.20 27.19 33.66
CA GLY A 477 12.88 26.86 35.06
C GLY A 477 13.47 27.77 36.14
N GLN A 478 14.23 28.81 35.80
CA GLN A 478 14.97 29.64 36.77
C GLN A 478 14.69 31.15 36.67
N THR A 479 13.42 31.54 36.62
CA THR A 479 13.02 32.91 37.00
C THR A 479 11.72 32.88 37.79
N GLY A 480 11.84 32.83 39.12
CA GLY A 480 10.71 32.93 40.03
C GLY A 480 11.11 32.64 41.47
N GLU A 481 11.49 33.68 42.21
CA GLU A 481 11.64 33.65 43.67
C GLU A 481 10.34 33.17 44.34
N GLU A 482 10.51 32.24 45.30
CA GLU A 482 9.61 31.94 46.42
C GLU A 482 8.09 31.95 46.13
N GLY A 483 7.61 30.88 45.50
CA GLY A 483 6.19 30.53 45.48
C GLY A 483 6.04 29.05 45.14
N ALA A 484 5.23 28.31 45.91
CA ALA A 484 4.93 26.91 45.64
C ALA A 484 4.29 26.76 44.25
N GLY A 485 5.10 26.37 43.26
CA GLY A 485 4.71 26.18 41.86
C GLY A 485 5.08 24.77 41.39
N GLN A 486 4.22 24.18 40.57
CA GLN A 486 4.38 22.86 39.96
C GLN A 486 5.73 22.69 39.24
N PRO A 487 6.27 21.46 39.17
CA PRO A 487 7.47 21.19 38.37
C PRO A 487 7.23 21.63 36.93
N GLY A 488 8.09 22.52 36.43
CA GLY A 488 8.01 23.07 35.09
C GLY A 488 8.10 21.98 34.02
N ALA A 489 7.45 22.25 32.90
CA ALA A 489 7.45 21.49 31.64
C ALA A 489 8.84 21.48 30.98
N GLY A 490 9.82 20.86 31.63
CA GLY A 490 11.19 20.75 31.13
C GLY A 490 11.39 19.47 30.33
N ILE A 491 12.11 19.59 29.21
CA ILE A 491 12.71 18.46 28.51
C ILE A 491 13.52 17.61 29.51
N ASP A 492 13.41 16.29 29.43
CA ASP A 492 14.15 15.39 30.30
C ASP A 492 15.68 15.52 30.08
N GLU A 493 16.38 16.02 31.10
CA GLU A 493 17.82 16.27 31.07
C GLU A 493 18.62 14.97 30.88
N GLU A 494 18.13 13.85 31.43
CA GLU A 494 18.77 12.54 31.28
C GLU A 494 18.73 12.06 29.82
N THR A 495 17.60 12.28 29.16
CA THR A 495 17.43 11.96 27.73
C THR A 495 18.33 12.83 26.85
N LEU A 496 18.45 14.13 27.14
CA LEU A 496 19.36 15.03 26.41
C LEU A 496 20.83 14.66 26.60
N GLU A 497 21.25 14.30 27.82
CA GLU A 497 22.62 13.84 28.10
C GLU A 497 22.94 12.56 27.33
N ALA A 498 21.99 11.61 27.25
CA ALA A 498 22.13 10.39 26.47
C ALA A 498 22.28 10.65 24.96
N ILE A 499 21.52 11.61 24.40
CA ILE A 499 21.63 12.06 23.00
C ILE A 499 23.01 12.64 22.73
N LEU A 500 23.48 13.56 23.57
CA LEU A 500 24.81 14.18 23.45
C LEU A 500 25.93 13.14 23.54
N ASP A 501 25.78 12.14 24.41
CA ASP A 501 26.73 11.04 24.53
C ASP A 501 26.80 10.15 23.29
N ALA A 502 25.65 9.84 22.68
CA ALA A 502 25.60 9.12 21.42
C ALA A 502 26.25 9.91 20.28
N GLN A 503 25.93 11.20 20.15
CA GLN A 503 26.53 12.06 19.12
C GLN A 503 28.05 12.20 19.28
N ARG A 504 28.57 12.35 20.51
CA ARG A 504 30.02 12.39 20.78
C ARG A 504 30.74 11.07 20.48
N ARG A 505 30.06 9.93 20.64
CA ARG A 505 30.64 8.63 20.25
C ARG A 505 30.65 8.47 18.73
N ALA A 506 29.59 8.88 18.05
CA ALA A 506 29.53 8.92 16.59
C ALA A 506 30.62 9.81 15.99
N GLU A 507 30.81 11.02 16.53
CA GLU A 507 31.86 11.96 16.12
C GLU A 507 33.26 11.31 16.19
N ARG A 508 33.64 10.76 17.35
CA ARG A 508 34.93 10.07 17.52
C ARG A 508 35.09 8.85 16.61
N ALA A 509 33.99 8.16 16.29
CA ALA A 509 34.03 7.04 15.37
C ALA A 509 34.29 7.51 13.92
N LEU A 510 33.67 8.61 13.50
CA LEU A 510 33.92 9.25 12.20
C LEU A 510 35.34 9.82 12.10
N GLU A 511 35.84 10.48 13.14
CA GLU A 511 37.23 10.97 13.20
C GLU A 511 38.25 9.81 13.09
N GLY A 512 37.89 8.65 13.65
CA GLY A 512 38.69 7.43 13.61
C GLY A 512 38.55 6.62 12.32
N GLY A 513 37.76 7.07 11.33
CA GLY A 513 37.48 6.33 10.10
C GLY A 513 36.75 5.00 10.35
N ASN A 514 35.84 4.99 11.33
CA ASN A 514 35.03 3.84 11.71
C ASN A 514 33.55 4.16 11.49
N GLU A 515 33.15 4.22 10.23
CA GLU A 515 31.79 4.52 9.79
C GLU A 515 30.78 3.51 10.35
N GLY A 516 31.17 2.23 10.47
CA GLY A 516 30.30 1.20 11.04
C GLY A 516 29.94 1.42 12.51
N ARG A 517 30.87 1.92 13.34
CA ARG A 517 30.54 2.33 14.71
C ARG A 517 29.78 3.65 14.75
N ALA A 518 30.09 4.57 13.84
CA ALA A 518 29.40 5.85 13.76
C ALA A 518 27.91 5.67 13.49
N ILE A 519 27.54 4.81 12.53
CA ILE A 519 26.14 4.50 12.17
C ILE A 519 25.35 4.01 13.41
N LEU A 520 25.92 3.09 14.19
CA LEU A 520 25.24 2.57 15.39
C LEU A 520 24.96 3.65 16.45
N ASP A 521 25.91 4.57 16.66
CA ASP A 521 25.72 5.67 17.61
C ASP A 521 24.80 6.78 17.04
N GLN A 522 24.82 6.99 15.72
CA GLN A 522 23.93 7.90 14.99
C GLN A 522 22.47 7.43 14.98
N GLU A 523 22.22 6.14 14.76
CA GLU A 523 20.89 5.53 14.85
C GLU A 523 20.31 5.67 16.26
N ARG A 524 21.13 5.42 17.28
CA ARG A 524 20.73 5.62 18.69
C ARG A 524 20.36 7.07 18.96
N ALA A 525 21.16 8.04 18.49
CA ALA A 525 20.85 9.46 18.63
C ALA A 525 19.54 9.83 17.89
N THR A 526 19.32 9.27 16.69
CA THR A 526 18.12 9.52 15.88
C THR A 526 16.85 9.00 16.57
N GLN A 527 16.91 7.81 17.16
CA GLN A 527 15.80 7.23 17.93
C GLN A 527 15.44 8.10 19.12
N MET A 528 16.42 8.49 19.94
CA MET A 528 16.18 9.33 21.12
C MET A 528 15.71 10.75 20.75
N LEU A 529 16.21 11.33 19.66
CA LEU A 529 15.70 12.62 19.14
C LEU A 529 14.24 12.52 18.66
N SER A 530 13.86 11.40 18.05
CA SER A 530 12.49 11.15 17.59
C SER A 530 11.52 10.93 18.75
N GLU A 531 11.97 10.23 19.79
CA GLU A 531 11.23 10.06 21.04
C GLU A 531 11.01 11.41 21.75
N LEU A 532 12.07 12.21 21.87
CA LEU A 532 11.99 13.57 22.39
C LEU A 532 11.00 14.45 21.61
N SER A 533 10.97 14.33 20.28
CA SER A 533 9.97 15.00 19.44
C SER A 533 8.55 14.55 19.80
N ARG A 534 8.32 13.25 19.95
CA ARG A 534 7.00 12.72 20.24
C ARG A 534 6.49 13.18 21.62
N ASP A 535 7.36 13.18 22.61
CA ASP A 535 7.04 13.61 23.97
C ASP A 535 6.67 15.09 24.02
N MET A 536 7.43 15.92 23.31
CA MET A 536 7.16 17.34 23.23
C MET A 536 5.87 17.65 22.42
N ALA A 537 5.51 16.82 21.42
CA ALA A 537 4.23 16.95 20.70
C ALA A 537 3.05 16.60 21.62
N ASN A 538 3.15 15.47 22.35
CA ASN A 538 2.15 15.04 23.31
C ASN A 538 1.91 16.11 24.40
N GLN A 539 2.98 16.81 24.80
CA GLN A 539 2.89 17.89 25.77
C GLN A 539 2.15 19.12 25.24
N ILE A 540 2.41 19.52 23.99
CA ILE A 540 1.66 20.59 23.31
C ILE A 540 0.18 20.21 23.21
N ASP A 541 -0.12 18.97 22.82
CA ASP A 541 -1.50 18.49 22.68
C ASP A 541 -2.23 18.41 24.02
N GLN A 542 -1.55 18.02 25.11
CA GLN A 542 -2.11 18.08 26.46
C GLN A 542 -2.40 19.50 26.92
N MET A 543 -1.52 20.47 26.60
CA MET A 543 -1.76 21.88 26.90
C MET A 543 -2.94 22.44 26.09
N ARG A 544 -3.07 22.05 24.83
CA ARG A 544 -4.22 22.40 23.97
C ARG A 544 -5.52 21.74 24.46
N ALA A 545 -5.47 20.48 24.87
CA ALA A 545 -6.61 19.75 25.41
C ALA A 545 -7.08 20.34 26.75
N ASN A 546 -6.16 20.73 27.64
CA ASN A 546 -6.49 21.40 28.88
C ASN A 546 -7.11 22.79 28.64
N ARG A 547 -6.68 23.51 27.59
CA ARG A 547 -7.30 24.78 27.18
C ARG A 547 -8.70 24.60 26.58
N MET A 548 -8.89 23.57 25.75
CA MET A 548 -10.19 23.24 25.17
C MET A 548 -11.19 22.68 26.20
N GLY A 549 -10.69 22.06 27.28
CA GLY A 549 -11.50 21.58 28.41
C GLY A 549 -12.10 22.68 29.28
N GLU A 550 -11.47 23.86 29.35
CA GLU A 550 -11.95 25.00 30.17
C GLU A 550 -12.82 26.02 29.42
N GLN A 551 -13.01 25.87 28.10
CA GLN A 551 -13.89 26.73 27.28
C GLN A 551 -15.25 26.11 26.91
N GLY A 552 -15.64 25.02 27.59
CA GLY A 552 -16.91 24.31 27.37
C GLY A 552 -18.15 24.95 28.00
N GLN A 553 -18.11 26.22 28.43
CA GLN A 553 -19.28 26.89 29.02
C GLN A 553 -19.57 28.25 28.37
N SER A 554 -20.53 28.20 27.43
CA SER A 554 -21.41 29.27 26.92
C SER A 554 -21.12 29.76 25.51
N SER A 555 -21.82 29.21 24.51
CA SER A 555 -22.39 29.96 23.36
C SER A 555 -23.35 29.10 22.52
N ASN A 556 -24.51 28.73 23.08
CA ASN A 556 -25.68 28.33 22.30
C ASN A 556 -26.78 29.38 22.52
N ASP A 557 -27.53 29.73 21.48
CA ASP A 557 -28.74 30.55 21.65
C ASP A 557 -29.79 29.79 22.51
N PRO A 558 -30.82 30.47 23.05
CA PRO A 558 -31.88 29.83 23.85
C PRO A 558 -32.70 28.75 23.12
N LEU A 559 -32.45 28.52 21.82
CA LEU A 559 -33.05 27.48 20.98
C LEU A 559 -32.02 26.42 20.54
N GLY A 560 -30.84 26.41 21.14
CA GLY A 560 -29.86 25.32 20.99
C GLY A 560 -29.05 25.33 19.70
N ARG A 561 -28.93 26.46 19.00
CA ARG A 561 -28.11 26.54 17.78
C ARG A 561 -26.71 27.12 18.06
N PRO A 562 -25.64 26.56 17.46
CA PRO A 562 -24.31 27.16 17.47
C PRO A 562 -24.25 28.37 16.51
N LEU A 563 -23.51 29.41 16.90
CA LEU A 563 -23.41 30.66 16.15
C LEU A 563 -21.98 30.88 15.64
N THR A 564 -21.62 30.29 14.49
CA THR A 564 -20.41 30.70 13.75
C THR A 564 -20.57 30.51 12.25
N GLY A 565 -20.03 31.48 11.49
CA GLY A 565 -20.40 31.79 10.12
C GLY A 565 -19.67 31.06 8.99
N ALA A 566 -20.24 31.29 7.80
CA ALA A 566 -19.89 30.86 6.44
C ALA A 566 -18.45 30.39 6.14
N GLY A 567 -18.36 29.11 5.77
CA GLY A 567 -17.28 28.44 5.05
C GLY A 567 -17.71 26.98 4.86
N ASN A 568 -18.23 26.62 3.70
CA ASN A 568 -18.82 25.31 3.42
C ASN A 568 -17.76 24.38 2.81
N ASP A 569 -17.07 23.64 3.65
CA ASP A 569 -16.19 22.54 3.26
C ASP A 569 -17.04 21.27 3.30
N GLY A 570 -17.11 20.53 2.19
CA GLY A 570 -18.07 19.45 1.91
C GLY A 570 -18.03 18.19 2.79
N GLN A 571 -17.93 18.32 4.11
CA GLN A 571 -18.01 17.24 5.11
C GLN A 571 -19.33 17.25 5.92
N GLY A 572 -20.35 17.94 5.44
CA GLY A 572 -21.61 18.14 6.15
C GLY A 572 -22.87 17.64 5.43
N VAL A 573 -22.80 16.56 4.64
CA VAL A 573 -24.02 15.89 4.19
C VAL A 573 -24.42 14.90 5.29
N GLU A 574 -25.33 15.35 6.15
CA GLU A 574 -25.92 14.51 7.19
C GLU A 574 -26.81 13.45 6.51
N ILE A 575 -26.27 12.24 6.30
CA ILE A 575 -27.02 11.11 5.74
C ILE A 575 -28.06 10.69 6.80
N PRO A 576 -29.37 10.81 6.53
CA PRO A 576 -30.40 10.46 7.51
C PRO A 576 -30.26 8.99 7.90
N SER A 577 -30.39 8.67 9.19
CA SER A 577 -30.26 7.29 9.68
C SER A 577 -31.28 6.34 9.02
N GLU A 578 -31.00 5.04 9.00
CA GLU A 578 -31.92 4.01 8.47
C GLU A 578 -33.33 4.13 9.08
N SER A 579 -33.42 4.48 10.37
CA SER A 579 -34.68 4.69 11.08
C SER A 579 -35.45 5.95 10.64
N GLU A 580 -34.76 6.96 10.14
CA GLU A 580 -35.35 8.20 9.64
C GLU A 580 -35.79 8.02 8.19
N ARG A 581 -35.00 7.29 7.39
CA ARG A 581 -35.36 6.91 6.02
C ARG A 581 -36.60 6.01 6.00
N GLN A 582 -36.69 5.03 6.89
CA GLN A 582 -37.87 4.17 6.98
C GLN A 582 -39.12 4.96 7.40
N ARG A 583 -38.97 5.90 8.35
CA ARG A 583 -40.08 6.78 8.77
C ARG A 583 -40.53 7.72 7.65
N ALA A 584 -39.60 8.26 6.86
CA ALA A 584 -39.93 9.07 5.69
C ALA A 584 -40.71 8.24 4.64
N LYS A 585 -40.30 7.00 4.42
CA LYS A 585 -40.96 6.04 3.52
C LYS A 585 -42.39 5.71 3.99
N ASP A 586 -42.55 5.42 5.28
CA ASP A 586 -43.87 5.12 5.87
C ASP A 586 -44.83 6.33 5.78
N ILE A 587 -44.31 7.55 5.94
CA ILE A 587 -45.09 8.80 5.81
C ILE A 587 -45.51 9.02 4.35
N LEU A 588 -44.61 8.80 3.39
CA LEU A 588 -44.91 8.95 1.96
C LEU A 588 -45.93 7.93 1.48
N ASP A 589 -45.82 6.68 1.92
CA ASP A 589 -46.77 5.62 1.58
C ASP A 589 -48.17 5.91 2.15
N GLU A 590 -48.25 6.48 3.35
CA GLU A 590 -49.51 6.90 3.96
C GLU A 590 -50.12 8.13 3.24
N LEU A 591 -49.29 9.09 2.81
CA LEU A 591 -49.74 10.24 2.02
C LEU A 591 -50.26 9.83 0.63
N ARG A 592 -49.59 8.89 -0.07
CA ARG A 592 -50.05 8.34 -1.35
C ARG A 592 -51.36 7.57 -1.19
N ARG A 593 -51.45 6.71 -0.17
CA ARG A 593 -52.67 5.94 0.14
C ARG A 593 -53.86 6.87 0.39
N ARG A 594 -53.65 7.97 1.13
CA ARG A 594 -54.70 8.97 1.39
C ARG A 594 -55.04 9.79 0.16
N TYR A 595 -54.06 10.11 -0.69
CA TYR A 595 -54.31 10.83 -1.94
C TYR A 595 -55.22 10.03 -2.89
N GLU A 596 -55.03 8.71 -2.98
CA GLU A 596 -55.87 7.82 -3.79
C GLU A 596 -57.28 7.61 -3.23
N GLN A 597 -57.44 7.72 -1.90
CA GLN A 597 -58.71 7.53 -1.19
C GLN A 597 -59.49 8.82 -0.94
N ALA A 598 -58.87 9.98 -1.16
CA ALA A 598 -59.50 11.27 -0.94
C ALA A 598 -60.59 11.53 -1.99
N GLU A 599 -61.84 11.55 -1.52
CA GLU A 599 -63.04 11.84 -2.32
C GLU A 599 -63.29 13.35 -2.48
N ASP A 600 -62.67 14.18 -1.63
CA ASP A 600 -62.77 15.64 -1.65
C ASP A 600 -61.66 16.29 -2.50
N GLU A 601 -62.05 17.27 -3.32
CA GLU A 601 -61.18 17.86 -4.33
C GLU A 601 -60.14 18.82 -3.71
N GLU A 602 -60.50 19.51 -2.62
CA GLU A 602 -59.60 20.36 -1.84
C GLU A 602 -58.55 19.54 -1.07
N GLU A 603 -58.95 18.41 -0.47
CA GLU A 603 -58.05 17.49 0.23
C GLU A 603 -57.04 16.84 -0.72
N ARG A 604 -57.48 16.40 -1.91
CA ARG A 604 -56.57 15.90 -2.95
C ARG A 604 -55.54 16.94 -3.35
N GLU A 605 -55.94 18.19 -3.53
CA GLU A 605 -55.03 19.26 -3.94
C GLU A 605 -54.05 19.66 -2.82
N TYR A 606 -54.44 19.50 -1.55
CA TYR A 606 -53.57 19.63 -0.39
C TYR A 606 -52.54 18.49 -0.31
N LEU A 607 -52.99 17.23 -0.44
CA LEU A 607 -52.12 16.05 -0.42
C LEU A 607 -51.16 16.02 -1.60
N ARG A 608 -51.58 16.47 -2.79
CA ARG A 608 -50.70 16.65 -3.96
C ARG A 608 -49.57 17.64 -3.69
N ARG A 609 -49.86 18.80 -3.10
CA ARG A 609 -48.85 19.81 -2.74
C ARG A 609 -47.89 19.32 -1.67
N LEU A 610 -48.36 18.46 -0.76
CA LEU A 610 -47.51 17.80 0.21
C LEU A 610 -46.58 16.78 -0.47
N LEU A 611 -47.10 15.96 -1.38
CA LEU A 611 -46.32 15.00 -2.17
C LEU A 611 -45.35 15.65 -3.17
N GLU A 612 -45.61 16.89 -3.62
CA GLU A 612 -44.68 17.67 -4.47
C GLU A 612 -43.59 18.40 -3.65
N ARG A 613 -43.73 18.49 -2.32
CA ARG A 613 -42.83 19.24 -1.43
C ARG A 613 -41.95 18.34 -0.56
N PHE A 614 -42.37 17.11 -0.32
CA PHE A 614 -41.51 16.01 0.10
C PHE A 614 -40.73 15.50 -1.11
#